data_AF-A0A554PRV0-F1
#
_entry.id   AF-A0A554PRV0-F1
#
_cell.length_a   1.000
_cell.length_b   1.000
_cell.length_c   1.000
_cell.angle_alpha   90.00
_cell.angle_beta   90.00
_cell.angle_gamma   90.00
#
_symmetry.space_group_name_H-M   'P 1'
#
loop_
_entity.id
_entity.type
_entity.pdbx_description
1 polymer ?
#
loop_
_entity_poly.entity_id
_entity_poly.type
_entity_poly.pdbx_seq_one_letter_code
_entity_poly.pdbx_strand_id
1 'polypeptide(L)'
;MTDRIERLEAQVNALAQGWLRLAAALEVQGLVSPEGIEQALLSVRWPGQPIEAEATRTLAWLTDQLAEARSARRSAASQAPEGWYGTAVR
;
A
#
# COMPACT_ATOMS: atom_id res chain seq x y z
N MET A 1 12.28 -12.13 27.86
CA MET A 1 11.21 -11.11 28.06
C MET A 1 11.01 -10.25 26.78
N THR A 2 11.62 -10.65 25.67
CA THR A 2 11.68 -9.96 24.36
C THR A 2 10.67 -10.53 23.35
N ASP A 3 10.30 -11.80 23.48
CA ASP A 3 9.49 -12.54 22.51
C ASP A 3 8.10 -11.93 22.27
N ARG A 4 7.51 -11.28 23.29
CA ARG A 4 6.15 -10.71 23.15
C ARG A 4 6.15 -9.43 22.31
N ILE A 5 7.14 -8.55 22.49
CA ILE A 5 7.23 -7.30 21.72
C ILE A 5 7.64 -7.64 20.29
N GLU A 6 8.66 -8.48 20.10
CA GLU A 6 9.09 -8.94 18.78
C GLU A 6 7.97 -9.64 18.02
N ARG A 7 7.18 -10.47 18.70
CA ARG A 7 5.99 -11.11 18.10
C ARG A 7 4.93 -10.10 17.71
N LEU A 8 4.67 -9.08 18.53
CA LEU A 8 3.71 -8.03 18.20
C LEU A 8 4.18 -7.20 16.99
N GLU A 9 5.45 -6.83 16.94
CA GLU A 9 6.05 -6.15 15.80
C GLU A 9 5.94 -7.00 14.53
N ALA A 10 6.29 -8.29 14.60
CA ALA A 10 6.16 -9.21 13.48
C ALA A 10 4.71 -9.35 13.00
N GLN A 11 3.75 -9.45 13.92
CA GLN A 11 2.33 -9.54 13.59
C GLN A 11 1.80 -8.26 12.94
N VAL A 12 2.15 -7.09 13.49
CA VAL A 12 1.74 -5.80 12.93
C VAL A 12 2.35 -5.60 11.54
N ASN A 13 3.62 -5.95 11.36
CA ASN A 13 4.28 -5.87 10.06
C ASN A 13 3.63 -6.83 9.03
N ALA A 14 3.32 -8.07 9.42
CA ALA A 14 2.65 -9.01 8.55
C ALA A 14 1.25 -8.52 8.13
N LEU A 15 0.48 -7.95 9.07
CA LEU A 15 -0.84 -7.39 8.80
C LEU A 15 -0.75 -6.17 7.87
N ALA A 16 0.18 -5.25 8.13
CA ALA A 16 0.43 -4.09 7.28
C ALA A 16 0.76 -4.51 5.84
N GLN A 17 1.67 -5.48 5.67
CA GLN A 17 2.05 -6.01 4.36
C GLN A 17 0.88 -6.71 3.65
N GLY A 18 0.09 -7.51 4.38
CA GLY A 18 -1.10 -8.17 3.83
C GLY A 18 -2.14 -7.17 3.34
N TRP A 19 -2.41 -6.14 4.16
CA TRP A 19 -3.35 -5.07 3.81
C TRP A 19 -2.86 -4.24 2.60
N LEU A 20 -1.59 -3.84 2.56
CA LEU A 20 -1.00 -3.09 1.43
C LEU A 20 -1.17 -3.84 0.10
N ARG A 21 -0.91 -5.15 0.11
CA ARG A 21 -1.06 -6.01 -1.07
C ARG A 21 -2.51 -6.14 -1.52
N LEU A 22 -3.44 -6.25 -0.56
CA LEU A 22 -4.87 -6.29 -0.86
C LEU A 22 -5.34 -4.97 -1.49
N ALA A 23 -4.99 -3.83 -0.89
CA ALA A 23 -5.34 -2.52 -1.42
C ALA A 23 -4.79 -2.33 -2.86
N ALA A 24 -3.53 -2.71 -3.10
CA ALA A 24 -2.94 -2.69 -4.43
C ALA A 24 -3.68 -3.59 -5.44
N ALA A 25 -4.09 -4.79 -5.03
CA ALA A 25 -4.83 -5.71 -5.90
C ALA A 25 -6.22 -5.16 -6.29
N LEU A 26 -6.92 -4.55 -5.33
CA LEU A 26 -8.22 -3.93 -5.56
C LEU A 26 -8.10 -2.70 -6.46
N GLU A 27 -7.06 -1.89 -6.28
CA GLU A 27 -6.77 -0.72 -7.11
C GLU A 27 -6.50 -1.13 -8.58
N VAL A 28 -5.69 -2.16 -8.80
CA VAL A 28 -5.40 -2.68 -10.16
C VAL A 28 -6.65 -3.21 -10.86
N GLN A 29 -7.60 -3.78 -10.11
CA GLN A 29 -8.89 -4.22 -10.63
C GLN A 29 -9.89 -3.07 -10.84
N GLY A 30 -9.54 -1.84 -10.46
CA GLY A 30 -10.42 -0.67 -10.57
C GLY A 30 -11.60 -0.67 -9.58
N LEU A 31 -11.55 -1.50 -8.54
CA LEU A 31 -12.64 -1.64 -7.57
C LEU A 31 -12.66 -0.50 -6.54
N VAL A 32 -11.52 0.17 -6.37
CA VAL A 32 -11.31 1.24 -5.40
C VAL A 32 -10.45 2.32 -6.03
N SER A 33 -10.77 3.59 -5.76
CA SER A 33 -9.89 4.69 -6.13
C SER A 33 -8.77 4.84 -5.08
N PRO A 34 -7.54 5.15 -5.51
CA PRO A 34 -6.46 5.60 -4.65
C PRO A 34 -6.92 6.60 -3.58
N GLU A 35 -7.51 7.70 -4.03
CA GLU A 35 -7.88 8.83 -3.19
C GLU A 35 -8.95 8.43 -2.16
N GLY A 36 -9.85 7.53 -2.54
CA GLY A 36 -10.89 7.01 -1.65
C GLY A 36 -10.32 6.19 -0.50
N ILE A 37 -9.30 5.36 -0.77
CA ILE A 37 -8.60 4.59 0.27
C ILE A 37 -7.86 5.55 1.21
N GLU A 38 -7.11 6.50 0.65
CA GLU A 38 -6.31 7.46 1.42
C GLU A 38 -7.20 8.30 2.35
N GLN A 39 -8.31 8.85 1.84
CA GLN A 39 -9.28 9.59 2.63
C GLN A 39 -9.93 8.72 3.73
N ALA A 40 -10.33 7.48 3.40
CA ALA A 40 -10.95 6.59 4.36
C ALA A 40 -10.01 6.30 5.55
N LEU A 41 -8.74 6.02 5.28
CA LEU A 41 -7.75 5.73 6.33
C LEU A 41 -7.41 6.97 7.13
N LEU A 42 -7.11 8.09 6.48
CA LEU A 42 -6.76 9.34 7.15
C LEU A 42 -7.94 9.96 7.91
N SER A 43 -9.17 9.46 7.74
CA SER A 43 -10.34 9.85 8.52
C SER A 43 -10.50 9.09 9.84
N VAL A 44 -9.79 7.97 10.04
CA VAL A 44 -9.89 7.17 11.26
C VAL A 44 -9.36 7.97 12.46
N ARG A 45 -10.13 8.00 13.54
CA ARG A 45 -9.79 8.71 14.78
C ARG A 45 -9.89 7.76 15.96
N TRP A 46 -9.13 8.06 17.01
CA TRP A 46 -9.17 7.32 18.28
C TRP A 46 -9.30 8.27 19.47
N PRO A 47 -10.42 9.01 19.59
CA PRO A 47 -10.50 10.14 20.51
C PRO A 47 -10.23 9.72 21.95
N GLY A 48 -9.28 10.41 22.58
CA GLY A 48 -8.93 10.20 24.00
C GLY A 48 -8.17 8.91 24.27
N GLN A 49 -7.74 8.18 23.23
CA GLN A 49 -6.91 7.00 23.39
C GLN A 49 -5.43 7.38 23.40
N PRO A 50 -4.60 6.79 24.29
CA PRO A 50 -3.16 7.05 24.31
C PRO A 50 -2.45 6.69 22.99
N ILE A 51 -3.03 5.78 22.19
CA ILE A 51 -2.46 5.30 20.93
C ILE A 51 -2.68 6.26 19.75
N GLU A 52 -3.56 7.26 19.89
CA GLU A 52 -4.05 8.07 18.75
C GLU A 52 -2.91 8.69 17.94
N ALA A 53 -1.94 9.32 18.62
CA ALA A 53 -0.81 9.97 17.96
C ALA A 53 0.09 8.99 17.19
N GLU A 54 0.26 7.76 17.68
CA GLU A 54 1.02 6.73 16.97
C GLU A 54 0.20 6.16 15.81
N ALA A 55 -1.06 5.79 16.06
CA ALA A 55 -1.95 5.20 15.07
C ALA A 55 -2.18 6.13 13.86
N THR A 56 -2.37 7.44 14.09
CA THR A 56 -2.49 8.43 13.02
C THR A 56 -1.20 8.53 12.19
N ARG A 57 -0.03 8.53 12.84
CA ARG A 57 1.26 8.56 12.13
C ARG A 57 1.49 7.28 11.33
N THR A 58 1.17 6.12 11.90
CA THR A 58 1.27 4.83 11.20
C THR A 58 0.36 4.80 9.97
N LEU A 59 -0.88 5.28 10.08
CA LEU A 59 -1.80 5.33 8.93
C LEU A 59 -1.34 6.28 7.82
N ALA A 60 -0.77 7.44 8.19
CA ALA A 60 -0.17 8.34 7.22
C ALA A 60 1.00 7.67 6.49
N TRP A 61 1.93 7.05 7.23
CA TRP A 61 3.05 6.33 6.63
C TRP A 61 2.60 5.17 5.72
N LEU A 62 1.60 4.39 6.12
CA LEU A 62 1.04 3.31 5.30
C LEU A 62 0.39 3.82 4.00
N THR A 63 -0.20 5.00 4.05
CA THR A 63 -0.76 5.68 2.87
C THR A 63 0.35 6.09 1.89
N ASP A 64 1.46 6.63 2.41
CA ASP A 64 2.63 6.97 1.60
C ASP A 64 3.21 5.72 0.90
N GLN A 65 3.28 4.58 1.61
CA GLN A 65 3.74 3.31 1.04
C GLN A 65 2.86 2.84 -0.14
N LEU A 66 1.54 3.06 -0.10
CA LEU A 66 0.66 2.76 -1.24
C LEU A 66 0.96 3.67 -2.43
N ALA A 67 1.16 4.96 -2.19
CA ALA A 67 1.48 5.94 -3.24
C ALA A 67 2.82 5.63 -3.91
N GLU A 68 3.83 5.23 -3.13
CA GLU A 68 5.13 4.77 -3.63
C GLU A 68 4.98 3.51 -4.48
N ALA A 69 4.29 2.48 -3.97
CA ALA A 69 4.07 1.22 -4.69
C ALA A 69 3.33 1.44 -6.03
N ARG A 70 2.34 2.34 -6.04
CA ARG A 70 1.63 2.76 -7.25
C ARG A 70 2.55 3.46 -8.25
N SER A 71 3.39 4.37 -7.76
CA SER A 71 4.34 5.09 -8.61
C SER A 71 5.38 4.15 -9.21
N ALA A 72 5.89 3.18 -8.45
CA ALA A 72 6.78 2.14 -8.97
C ALA A 72 6.11 1.29 -10.07
N ARG A 73 4.84 0.89 -9.88
CA ARG A 73 4.07 0.16 -10.91
C ARG A 73 3.89 0.97 -12.19
N ARG A 74 3.55 2.26 -12.08
CA ARG A 74 3.41 3.16 -13.24
C ARG A 74 4.71 3.31 -14.00
N SER A 75 5.81 3.56 -13.30
CA SER A 75 7.14 3.67 -13.91
C SER A 75 7.56 2.39 -14.63
N ALA A 76 7.27 1.22 -14.05
CA ALA A 76 7.54 -0.07 -14.69
C ALA A 76 6.67 -0.30 -15.95
N ALA A 77 5.39 0.10 -15.92
CA ALA A 77 4.51 0.02 -17.08
C ALA A 77 4.96 0.95 -18.22
N SER A 78 5.47 2.15 -17.89
CA SER A 78 6.02 3.09 -18.87
C SER A 78 7.33 2.62 -19.51
N GLN A 79 8.04 1.66 -18.89
CA GLN A 79 9.27 1.07 -19.42
C GLN A 79 9.04 -0.21 -20.23
N ALA A 80 7.80 -0.68 -20.36
CA ALA A 80 7.49 -1.81 -21.23
C ALA A 80 7.75 -1.40 -22.70
N PRO A 81 8.63 -2.09 -23.44
CA PRO A 81 9.00 -1.66 -24.78
C PRO A 81 7.84 -1.82 -25.76
N GLU A 82 7.31 -0.69 -26.25
CA GLU A 82 6.61 -0.59 -27.53
C GLU A 82 7.62 -0.91 -28.65
N GLY A 83 7.85 -2.19 -28.94
CA GLY A 83 8.88 -2.52 -29.92
C GLY A 83 9.19 -3.99 -30.13
N TRP A 84 8.18 -4.85 -30.25
CA TRP A 84 8.36 -6.12 -30.95
C TRP A 84 7.14 -6.48 -31.81
N TYR A 85 6.80 -5.56 -32.71
CA TYR A 85 5.98 -5.87 -33.89
C TYR A 85 6.83 -5.64 -35.14
N GLY A 86 7.48 -6.69 -35.61
CA GLY A 86 8.29 -6.74 -36.83
C GLY A 86 9.27 -7.92 -36.71
N THR A 87 9.16 -9.02 -37.44
CA THR A 87 8.84 -9.10 -38.86
C THR A 87 8.27 -10.47 -39.14
N ALA A 88 7.04 -10.54 -39.66
CA ALA A 88 6.65 -11.65 -40.49
C ALA A 88 7.45 -11.51 -41.80
N VAL A 89 8.37 -12.43 -42.07
CA VAL A 89 8.93 -12.63 -43.41
C VAL A 89 8.76 -14.10 -43.77
N ARG A 90 7.85 -14.27 -44.74
CA ARG A 90 7.58 -15.38 -45.68
C ARG A 90 8.29 -16.71 -45.46
#